data_AF-J9EFW4-F1
#
_entry.id   AF-J9EFW4-F1
#
_cell.length_a   1.000
_cell.length_b   1.000
_cell.length_c   1.000
_cell.angle_alpha   90.00
_cell.angle_beta   90.00
_cell.angle_gamma   90.00
#
_symmetry.space_group_name_H-M   'P 1'
#
loop_
_entity.id
_entity.type
_entity.pdbx_description
1 polymer ?
#
loop_
_entity_poly.entity_id
_entity_poly.type
_entity_poly.pdbx_seq_one_letter_code
_entity_poly.pdbx_strand_id
1 'polypeptide(L)' 'MYLITTLLPAQSDQPLINRVLPKELILRIFSFLDITSLCRCAQTCRHWNLLALDGSNWQQVDLFQFQKDIK' A
#
# COMPACT_ATOMS: atom_id res chain seq x y z
N MET A 1 29.95 -14.49 -16.86
CA MET A 1 29.01 -13.47 -16.31
C MET A 1 27.92 -14.05 -15.39
N TYR A 2 27.81 -15.38 -15.23
CA TYR A 2 26.82 -16.02 -14.33
C TYR A 2 27.38 -16.52 -12.99
N LEU A 3 28.70 -16.43 -12.77
CA LEU A 3 29.37 -16.98 -11.57
C LEU A 3 29.50 -15.98 -10.41
N ILE A 4 29.23 -14.68 -10.63
CA ILE A 4 29.36 -13.65 -9.58
C ILE A 4 28.03 -13.46 -8.83
N THR A 5 26.89 -13.78 -9.45
CA THR A 5 25.55 -13.64 -8.85
C THR A 5 25.20 -14.72 -7.83
N THR A 6 25.95 -15.83 -7.76
CA THR A 6 25.70 -16.94 -6.81
C THR A 6 26.43 -16.78 -5.47
N LEU A 7 27.35 -15.81 -5.35
CA LEU A 7 28.14 -15.58 -4.13
C LEU A 7 27.70 -14.34 -3.34
N LEU A 8 26.72 -13.57 -3.86
CA LEU A 8 26.03 -12.59 -3.03
C LEU A 8 25.20 -13.36 -2.00
N PRO A 9 25.43 -13.17 -0.69
CA PRO A 9 24.52 -13.72 0.32
C PRO A 9 23.11 -13.31 -0.09
N ALA A 10 22.17 -14.26 -0.08
CA ALA A 10 20.78 -14.01 -0.43
C ALA A 10 20.32 -12.76 0.31
N GLN A 11 20.22 -11.65 -0.42
CA GLN A 11 19.92 -10.38 0.20
C GLN A 11 18.49 -10.50 0.71
N SER A 12 18.29 -10.16 1.99
CA SER A 12 17.01 -9.90 2.68
C SER A 12 16.33 -11.05 3.45
N ASP A 13 16.85 -11.31 4.65
CA ASP A 13 16.03 -11.76 5.80
C ASP A 13 15.40 -10.57 6.56
N GLN A 14 15.30 -9.38 5.93
CA GLN A 14 14.56 -8.27 6.54
C GLN A 14 13.07 -8.60 6.47
N PRO A 15 12.39 -8.69 7.63
CA PRO A 15 11.02 -9.13 7.62
C PRO A 15 10.15 -8.04 6.98
N LEU A 16 9.51 -8.38 5.86
CA LEU A 16 8.63 -7.46 5.14
C LEU A 16 7.54 -6.95 6.09
N ILE A 17 7.17 -5.67 5.97
CA ILE A 17 6.16 -5.03 6.82
C ILE A 17 4.84 -5.82 6.90
N ASN A 18 4.45 -6.46 5.78
CA ASN A 18 3.26 -7.31 5.66
C ASN A 18 3.31 -8.60 6.50
N ARG A 19 4.49 -8.99 6.96
CA ARG A 19 4.70 -10.18 7.81
C ARG A 19 4.91 -9.81 9.28
N VAL A 20 5.35 -8.58 9.54
CA VAL A 20 5.65 -8.10 10.90
C VAL A 20 4.44 -7.46 11.54
N LEU A 21 3.71 -6.62 10.79
CA LEU A 21 2.61 -5.84 11.33
C LEU A 21 1.28 -6.60 11.19
N PRO A 22 0.44 -6.63 12.24
CA PRO A 22 -0.96 -7.01 12.10
C PRO A 22 -1.69 -6.07 11.15
N LYS A 23 -2.74 -6.56 10.49
CA LYS A 23 -3.49 -5.81 9.48
C LYS A 23 -4.04 -4.49 10.01
N GLU A 24 -4.41 -4.44 11.29
CA GLU A 24 -5.00 -3.28 11.96
C GLU A 24 -4.03 -2.11 12.02
N LEU A 25 -2.73 -2.40 12.18
CA LEU A 25 -1.68 -1.39 12.23
C LEU A 25 -1.41 -0.85 10.82
N ILE A 26 -1.48 -1.71 9.81
CA ILE A 26 -1.35 -1.29 8.41
C ILE A 26 -2.55 -0.42 8.00
N LEU A 27 -3.77 -0.80 8.40
CA LEU A 27 -4.97 0.04 8.21
C LEU A 27 -4.82 1.39 8.92
N ARG A 28 -4.27 1.40 10.14
CA ARG A 28 -4.00 2.66 10.85
C ARG A 28 -2.99 3.52 10.10
N ILE A 29 -1.94 2.95 9.52
CA ILE A 29 -1.00 3.68 8.66
C ILE A 29 -1.72 4.25 7.43
N PHE A 30 -2.56 3.44 6.78
CA PHE A 30 -3.31 3.86 5.59
C PHE A 30 -4.29 5.00 5.88
N SER A 31 -4.86 5.06 7.09
CA SER A 31 -5.73 6.17 7.51
C SER A 31 -5.04 7.54 7.57
N PHE A 32 -3.71 7.60 7.54
CA PHE A 32 -2.95 8.85 7.47
C PHE A 32 -2.57 9.26 6.03
N LEU A 33 -2.86 8.42 5.03
CA LEU A 33 -2.55 8.70 3.64
C LEU A 33 -3.65 9.53 2.99
N ASP A 34 -3.26 10.46 2.11
CA ASP A 34 -4.20 11.11 1.22
C ASP A 34 -4.75 10.13 0.18
N ILE A 35 -5.87 10.49 -0.44
CA ILE A 35 -6.59 9.66 -1.42
C ILE A 35 -5.66 9.20 -2.54
N THR A 36 -4.77 10.07 -3.03
CA THR A 36 -3.87 9.73 -4.13
C THR A 36 -2.83 8.70 -3.69
N SER A 37 -2.23 8.88 -2.52
CA SER A 37 -1.26 7.92 -1.98
C SER A 37 -1.91 6.58 -1.65
N LEU A 38 -3.12 6.57 -1.10
CA LEU A 38 -3.89 5.35 -0.82
C LEU A 38 -4.18 4.56 -2.10
N CYS A 39 -4.59 5.25 -3.18
CA CYS A 39 -4.77 4.65 -4.51
C CYS A 39 -3.47 4.07 -5.10
N ARG A 40 -2.32 4.69 -4.84
CA ARG A 40 -1.01 4.14 -5.25
C ARG A 40 -0.65 2.91 -4.43
N CYS A 41 -0.89 2.92 -3.11
CA CYS A 41 -0.69 1.76 -2.24
C CYS A 41 -1.49 0.54 -2.73
N ALA A 42 -2.74 0.76 -3.19
CA ALA A 42 -3.59 -0.29 -3.73
C ALA A 42 -3.00 -1.01 -4.97
N GLN A 43 -2.04 -0.40 -5.67
CA GLN A 43 -1.43 -0.94 -6.89
C GLN A 43 -0.13 -1.72 -6.63
N THR A 44 0.35 -1.77 -5.38
CA THR A 44 1.66 -2.36 -5.05
C THR A 44 1.65 -3.89 -4.95
N CYS A 45 0.66 -4.46 -4.26
CA CYS A 45 0.48 -5.90 -4.11
C CYS A 45 -0.96 -6.25 -3.71
N ARG A 46 -1.34 -7.53 -3.82
CA ARG A 46 -2.70 -8.00 -3.50
C ARG A 46 -3.12 -7.68 -2.05
N HIS A 47 -2.20 -7.79 -1.10
CA HIS A 47 -2.51 -7.51 0.31
C HIS A 47 -2.84 -6.03 0.52
N TRP A 48 -2.04 -5.13 -0.06
CA TRP A 48 -2.26 -3.68 0.04
C TRP A 48 -3.47 -3.23 -0.74
N ASN A 49 -3.79 -3.88 -1.86
CA ASN A 49 -5.03 -3.65 -2.58
C ASN A 49 -6.26 -3.85 -1.68
N LEU A 50 -6.32 -4.97 -0.97
CA LEU A 50 -7.42 -5.26 -0.05
C LEU A 50 -7.50 -4.26 1.10
N LEU A 51 -6.36 -3.93 1.72
CA LEU A 51 -6.34 -3.01 2.85
C LEU A 51 -6.62 -1.56 2.44
N ALA A 52 -6.12 -1.10 1.29
CA ALA A 52 -6.35 0.26 0.81
C ALA A 52 -7.82 0.49 0.44
N LEU A 53 -8.52 -0.56 -0.01
CA LEU A 53 -9.96 -0.53 -0.32
C LEU A 53 -10.85 -0.85 0.89
N ASP A 54 -10.28 -1.02 2.08
CA ASP A 54 -11.06 -1.23 3.30
C ASP A 54 -11.91 0.01 3.62
N GLY A 55 -13.20 -0.20 3.91
CA GLY A 55 -14.16 0.88 4.13
C GLY A 55 -13.78 1.86 5.24
N SER A 56 -12.98 1.43 6.23
CA SER A 56 -12.49 2.31 7.30
C SER A 56 -11.60 3.45 6.78
N ASN A 57 -10.89 3.26 5.66
CA ASN A 57 -10.05 4.30 5.06
C ASN A 57 -10.85 5.36 4.28
N TRP A 58 -12.11 5.07 3.93
CA TRP A 58 -12.93 5.91 3.03
C TRP A 58 -14.05 6.68 3.75
N GLN A 59 -14.13 6.61 5.09
CA GLN A 59 -15.21 7.24 5.86
C GLN A 59 -15.17 8.78 5.84
N GLN A 60 -13.99 9.38 5.65
CA GLN A 60 -13.78 10.84 5.71
C GLN A 60 -13.24 11.41 4.40
N VAL A 61 -13.51 10.74 3.28
CA VAL A 61 -13.00 11.13 1.96
C VAL A 61 -13.95 12.11 1.28
N ASP A 62 -13.43 13.28 0.92
CA ASP A 62 -14.13 14.27 0.09
C ASP A 62 -13.78 14.06 -1.40
N LEU A 63 -14.78 13.65 -2.17
CA LEU A 63 -14.67 13.43 -3.61
C LEU A 63 -15.06 14.64 -4.45
N PHE A 64 -15.58 15.73 -3.85
CA PHE A 64 -16.00 16.92 -4.60
C PHE A 64 -14.85 17.55 -5.39
N GLN A 65 -13.62 17.44 -4.88
CA GLN A 65 -12.41 17.90 -5.59
C GLN A 65 -12.16 17.19 -6.94
N PHE A 66 -12.78 16.04 -7.18
CA PHE A 66 -12.67 15.28 -8.43
C PHE A 66 -13.89 15.42 -9.33
N GLN A 67 -14.90 16.19 -8.90
CA GLN A 67 -16.08 16.45 -9.72
C GLN A 67 -15.66 17.21 -10.98
N LYS A 68 -16.07 16.70 -12.15
CA LYS A 68 -15.98 17.43 -13.42
C LYS A 68 -17.37 17.97 -13.74
N ASP A 69 -17.46 19.24 -14.08
CA ASP A 69 -18.71 19.81 -14.59
C ASP A 69 -19.07 19.14 -15.91
N ILE A 70 -20.25 18.53 -15.94
CA ILE A 70 -20.84 17.97 -17.16
C ILE A 70 -21.63 19.11 -17.81
N LYS A 71 -21.23 19.51 -19.02
CA LYS A 71 -21.96 20.48 -19.85
C LYS A 71 -22.97 19.79 -20.75
#